data_AF-A0A7S3PVI6-F1
#
_entry.id   AF-A0A7S3PVI6-F1
#
_cell.length_a   1.000
_cell.length_b   1.000
_cell.length_c   1.000
_cell.angle_alpha   90.00
_cell.angle_beta   90.00
_cell.angle_gamma   90.00
#
_symmetry.space_group_name_H-M   'P 1'
#
loop_
_entity.id
_entity.type
_entity.pdbx_description
1 polymer ?
#
loop_
_entity_poly.entity_id
_entity_poly.type
_entity_poly.pdbx_seq_one_letter_code
_entity_poly.pdbx_strand_id
1 'polypeptide(L)'
;QTTKLVVFDLDFCVWRPEMYQIQGPPTLSNLQKMEDGIKQPRKRKKQKSNNVSISMLPKKPNTNRKGMIVTDKVGTPITVFDGASHALAEINNWRKSDCPERSAIKVAVASCTDKPSFARQCMEWLIVDDGSTLSS
;
A
#
# COMPACT_ATOMS: atom_id res chain seq x y z
N GLN A 1 -15.28 28.07 14.17
CA GLN A 1 -14.02 27.38 13.80
C GLN A 1 -14.35 26.48 12.61
N THR A 2 -13.71 26.66 11.45
CA THR A 2 -13.97 25.85 10.25
C THR A 2 -13.06 24.62 10.26
N THR A 3 -13.64 23.43 10.40
CA THR A 3 -12.90 22.17 10.22
C THR A 3 -12.52 22.01 8.76
N LYS A 4 -11.23 21.78 8.49
CA LYS A 4 -10.73 21.51 7.14
C LYS A 4 -10.71 19.99 6.94
N LEU A 5 -11.20 19.53 5.80
CA LEU A 5 -11.28 18.13 5.44
C LEU A 5 -10.48 17.89 4.16
N VAL A 6 -9.56 16.94 4.20
CA VAL A 6 -8.89 16.40 3.01
C VAL A 6 -9.50 15.05 2.71
N VAL A 7 -9.93 14.84 1.46
CA VAL A 7 -10.52 13.57 1.01
C VAL A 7 -9.61 12.97 -0.05
N PHE A 8 -9.22 11.72 0.15
CA PHE A 8 -8.46 10.94 -0.83
C PHE A 8 -9.38 9.89 -1.47
N ASP A 9 -9.23 9.69 -2.78
CA ASP A 9 -9.61 8.43 -3.40
C ASP A 9 -8.58 7.35 -3.01
N LEU A 10 -8.88 6.07 -3.24
CA LEU A 10 -7.99 4.95 -2.94
C LEU A 10 -7.29 4.44 -4.19
N ASP A 11 -8.07 3.88 -5.10
CA ASP A 11 -7.58 3.10 -6.23
C ASP A 11 -6.85 4.02 -7.21
N PHE A 12 -5.58 3.70 -7.48
CA PHE A 12 -4.69 4.52 -8.31
C PHE A 12 -4.41 5.95 -7.81
N CYS A 13 -4.92 6.34 -6.65
CA CYS A 13 -4.59 7.61 -5.99
C CYS A 13 -3.58 7.40 -4.86
N VAL A 14 -3.86 6.43 -3.97
CA VAL A 14 -3.02 6.14 -2.81
C VAL A 14 -2.09 4.96 -3.08
N TRP A 15 -2.56 3.95 -3.80
CA TRP A 15 -1.79 2.74 -4.09
C TRP A 15 -1.88 2.29 -5.54
N ARG A 16 -1.01 1.34 -5.89
CA ARG A 16 -1.04 0.55 -7.12
C ARG A 16 -0.90 -0.94 -6.80
N PRO A 17 -1.43 -1.83 -7.65
CA PRO A 17 -2.28 -1.57 -8.81
C PRO A 17 -3.72 -1.14 -8.43
N GLU A 18 -4.58 -0.89 -9.43
CA GLU A 18 -6.01 -0.63 -9.22
C GLU A 18 -6.73 -1.87 -8.64
N MET A 19 -7.83 -1.68 -7.90
CA MET A 19 -8.53 -2.80 -7.25
C MET A 19 -9.01 -3.87 -8.22
N TYR A 20 -9.53 -3.48 -9.39
CA TYR A 20 -10.00 -4.45 -10.40
C TYR A 20 -8.85 -5.28 -11.01
N GLN A 21 -7.60 -4.83 -10.87
CA GLN A 21 -6.41 -5.53 -11.36
C GLN A 21 -5.93 -6.60 -10.37
N ILE A 22 -6.38 -6.55 -9.11
CA ILE A 22 -6.00 -7.48 -8.05
C ILE A 22 -6.74 -8.81 -8.25
N GLN A 23 -5.98 -9.91 -8.34
CA GLN A 23 -6.57 -11.24 -8.41
C GLN A 23 -6.78 -11.85 -7.03
N GLY A 24 -8.03 -11.97 -6.59
CA GLY A 24 -8.37 -12.52 -5.28
C GLY A 24 -8.06 -11.57 -4.11
N PRO A 25 -8.30 -12.00 -2.86
CA PRO A 25 -8.09 -11.15 -1.70
C PRO A 25 -6.61 -10.80 -1.50
N PRO A 26 -6.29 -9.59 -1.02
CA PRO A 26 -4.95 -9.24 -0.58
C PRO A 26 -4.41 -10.23 0.45
N THR A 27 -3.14 -10.58 0.33
CA THR A 27 -2.42 -11.47 1.24
C THR A 27 -1.08 -10.88 1.61
N LEU A 28 -0.52 -11.30 2.74
CA LEU A 28 0.82 -10.91 3.16
C LEU A 28 1.82 -12.00 2.76
N SER A 29 2.78 -11.61 1.93
CA SER A 29 3.83 -12.48 1.41
C SER A 29 5.19 -12.07 1.99
N ASN A 30 6.09 -13.03 2.18
CA ASN A 30 7.44 -12.74 2.67
C ASN A 30 8.31 -12.17 1.53
N LEU A 31 8.87 -10.98 1.73
CA LEU A 31 9.62 -10.26 0.69
C LEU A 31 10.88 -11.02 0.28
N GLN A 32 11.65 -11.51 1.25
CA GLN A 32 12.91 -12.21 1.00
C GLN A 32 12.71 -13.49 0.18
N LYS A 33 11.65 -14.27 0.51
CA LYS A 33 11.28 -15.45 -0.28
C LYS A 33 10.94 -15.11 -1.74
N MET A 34 10.32 -13.96 -2.00
CA MET A 34 10.05 -13.52 -3.37
C MET A 34 11.31 -13.07 -4.10
N GLU A 35 12.20 -12.33 -3.45
CA GLU A 35 13.48 -11.93 -4.04
C GLU A 35 14.36 -13.15 -4.39
N ASP A 36 14.46 -14.11 -3.47
CA ASP A 36 15.20 -15.36 -3.67
C ASP A 36 14.62 -16.20 -4.81
N GLY A 37 13.28 -16.24 -4.91
CA GLY A 37 12.56 -16.95 -5.97
C GLY A 37 12.83 -16.39 -7.38
N ILE A 38 13.16 -15.10 -7.49
CA ILE A 38 13.49 -14.47 -8.78
C ILE A 38 14.99 -14.56 -9.09
N LYS A 39 15.86 -14.53 -8.07
CA LYS A 39 17.33 -14.63 -8.26
C LYS A 39 17.81 -16.04 -8.61
N GLN A 40 17.04 -17.09 -8.33
CA GLN A 40 17.45 -18.45 -8.69
C GLN A 40 17.16 -18.77 -10.18
N PRO A 41 18.19 -19.08 -11.00
CA PRO A 41 17.98 -19.58 -12.34
C PRO A 41 17.41 -21.00 -12.24
N ARG A 42 16.09 -21.14 -12.46
CA ARG A 42 15.43 -22.45 -12.42
C ARG A 42 15.98 -23.37 -13.52
N LYS A 43 16.81 -24.35 -13.14
CA LYS A 43 17.04 -25.55 -13.96
C LYS A 43 15.71 -26.30 -14.09
N ARG A 44 15.10 -26.20 -15.29
CA ARG A 44 14.05 -27.06 -15.85
C ARG A 44 12.91 -27.50 -14.89
N LYS A 45 11.78 -26.78 -14.96
CA LYS A 45 10.42 -27.36 -15.14
C LYS A 45 9.50 -26.23 -15.61
N LYS A 46 8.80 -26.44 -16.73
CA LYS A 46 7.75 -25.54 -17.27
C LYS A 46 6.59 -25.49 -16.26
N GLN A 47 6.74 -24.69 -15.21
CA GLN A 47 5.61 -24.18 -14.43
C GLN A 47 5.39 -22.75 -14.89
N LYS A 48 4.14 -22.42 -15.28
CA LYS A 48 3.67 -21.04 -15.51
C LYS A 48 3.90 -20.24 -14.22
N SER A 49 5.11 -19.71 -14.01
CA SER A 49 5.31 -18.68 -13.00
C SER A 49 4.95 -17.36 -13.64
N ASN A 50 3.95 -16.69 -13.09
CA ASN A 50 3.65 -15.32 -13.46
C ASN A 50 4.93 -14.49 -13.31
N ASN A 51 5.36 -13.87 -14.41
CA ASN A 51 6.58 -13.08 -14.50
C ASN A 51 6.39 -11.79 -13.69
N VAL A 52 6.58 -11.85 -12.37
CA VAL A 52 6.76 -10.63 -11.57
C VAL A 52 8.22 -10.20 -11.76
N SER A 53 8.43 -9.14 -12.54
CA SER A 53 9.75 -8.55 -12.75
C SER A 53 10.26 -7.90 -11.45
N ILE A 54 11.54 -8.10 -11.11
CA ILE A 54 12.21 -7.49 -9.93
C ILE A 54 11.96 -5.97 -9.85
N SER A 55 11.85 -5.28 -10.99
CA SER A 55 11.58 -3.85 -11.06
C SER A 55 10.23 -3.41 -10.46
N MET A 56 9.27 -4.33 -10.30
CA MET A 56 7.98 -4.05 -9.67
C MET A 56 7.98 -4.29 -8.16
N LEU A 57 9.02 -4.93 -7.60
CA LEU A 57 9.13 -5.06 -6.16
C LEU A 57 9.54 -3.70 -5.55
N PRO A 58 8.85 -3.25 -4.50
CA PRO A 58 9.26 -2.04 -3.81
C PRO A 58 10.62 -2.26 -3.15
N LYS A 59 11.48 -1.24 -3.20
CA LYS A 59 12.82 -1.28 -2.57
C LYS A 59 12.77 -1.42 -1.05
N LYS A 60 11.60 -1.14 -0.44
CA LYS A 60 11.34 -1.26 1.00
C LYS A 60 9.97 -1.90 1.24
N PRO A 61 9.84 -2.77 2.27
CA PRO A 61 8.54 -3.30 2.66
C PRO A 61 7.71 -2.19 3.32
N ASN A 62 6.66 -1.75 2.63
CA ASN A 62 5.73 -0.74 3.14
C ASN A 62 4.52 -1.42 3.79
N THR A 63 4.78 -2.31 4.77
CA THR A 63 3.70 -2.90 5.57
C THR A 63 3.95 -2.81 7.06
N ASN A 64 2.87 -2.89 7.85
CA ASN A 64 2.94 -2.93 9.32
C ASN A 64 3.53 -4.26 9.86
N ARG A 65 3.81 -5.25 9.00
CA ARG A 65 4.46 -6.51 9.37
C ARG A 65 5.87 -6.57 8.79
N LYS A 66 6.87 -6.59 9.66
CA LYS A 66 8.30 -6.59 9.27
C LYS A 66 8.62 -7.73 8.30
N GLY A 67 9.29 -7.41 7.19
CA GLY A 67 9.70 -8.37 6.16
C GLY A 67 8.56 -8.91 5.28
N MET A 68 7.35 -8.36 5.42
CA MET A 68 6.19 -8.73 4.64
C MET A 68 5.84 -7.65 3.61
N ILE A 69 5.24 -8.06 2.51
CA ILE A 69 4.70 -7.22 1.45
C ILE A 69 3.26 -7.65 1.17
N VAL A 70 2.38 -6.70 0.88
CA VAL A 70 1.01 -7.01 0.45
C VAL A 70 1.04 -7.44 -1.02
N THR A 71 0.42 -8.58 -1.33
CA THR A 71 0.30 -9.12 -2.68
C THR A 71 -1.11 -9.59 -2.97
N ASP A 72 -1.47 -9.67 -4.24
CA ASP A 72 -2.65 -10.45 -4.66
C ASP A 72 -2.39 -11.98 -4.59
N LYS A 73 -3.37 -12.79 -5.01
CA LYS A 73 -3.25 -14.26 -5.05
C LYS A 73 -2.16 -14.76 -6.00
N VAL A 74 -1.84 -13.99 -7.03
CA VAL A 74 -0.88 -14.37 -8.08
C VAL A 74 0.53 -13.81 -7.83
N GLY A 75 0.72 -13.04 -6.76
CA GLY A 75 2.00 -12.48 -6.34
C GLY A 75 2.27 -11.06 -6.84
N THR A 76 1.27 -10.36 -7.39
CA THR A 76 1.39 -8.95 -7.79
C THR A 76 1.55 -8.09 -6.53
N PRO A 77 2.64 -7.30 -6.39
CA PRO A 77 2.83 -6.46 -5.23
C PRO A 77 1.86 -5.27 -5.23
N ILE A 78 1.26 -5.01 -4.06
CA ILE A 78 0.41 -3.84 -3.80
C ILE A 78 1.25 -2.85 -2.99
N THR A 79 1.40 -1.64 -3.51
CA THR A 79 2.33 -0.63 -2.96
C THR A 79 1.70 0.75 -2.94
N VAL A 80 1.95 1.51 -1.87
CA VAL A 80 1.57 2.93 -1.78
C VAL A 80 2.43 3.75 -2.75
N PHE A 81 1.85 4.75 -3.40
CA PHE A 81 2.62 5.71 -4.18
C PHE A 81 3.46 6.61 -3.29
N ASP A 82 4.73 6.86 -3.65
CA ASP A 82 5.65 7.69 -2.86
C ASP A 82 5.05 9.08 -2.55
N GLY A 83 4.41 9.71 -3.55
CA GLY A 83 3.75 11.01 -3.36
C GLY A 83 2.57 10.97 -2.37
N ALA A 84 1.77 9.91 -2.43
CA ALA A 84 0.67 9.72 -1.48
C ALA A 84 1.19 9.44 -0.06
N SER A 85 2.27 8.64 0.04
CA SER A 85 2.96 8.35 1.30
C SER A 85 3.48 9.64 1.96
N HIS A 86 4.19 10.47 1.20
CA HIS A 86 4.69 11.76 1.68
C HIS A 86 3.57 12.73 2.09
N ALA A 87 2.52 12.85 1.27
CA ALA A 87 1.41 13.75 1.56
C ALA A 87 0.68 13.36 2.86
N LEU A 88 0.40 12.07 3.06
CA LEU A 88 -0.24 11.58 4.28
C LEU A 88 0.66 11.74 5.51
N ALA A 89 1.96 11.44 5.38
CA ALA A 89 2.93 11.66 6.46
C ALA A 89 3.02 13.14 6.86
N GLU A 90 2.98 14.06 5.89
CA GLU A 90 2.99 15.50 6.16
C GLU A 90 1.72 15.95 6.90
N ILE A 91 0.54 15.49 6.48
CA ILE A 91 -0.72 15.78 7.18
C ILE A 91 -0.69 15.23 8.62
N ASN A 92 -0.13 14.04 8.83
CA ASN A 92 0.05 13.48 10.16
C ASN A 92 1.02 14.30 11.02
N ASN A 93 2.07 14.88 10.43
CA ASN A 93 2.97 15.79 11.12
C ASN A 93 2.27 17.12 11.49
N TRP A 94 1.40 17.63 10.63
CA TRP A 94 0.57 18.81 10.96
C TRP A 94 -0.34 18.57 12.15
N ARG A 95 -0.92 17.37 12.28
CA ARG A 95 -1.73 16.97 13.45
C ARG A 95 -0.95 16.98 14.77
N LYS A 96 0.36 16.69 14.71
CA LYS A 96 1.26 16.68 15.87
C LYS A 96 1.80 18.08 16.22
N SER A 97 1.59 19.07 15.36
CA SER A 97 2.09 20.43 15.58
C SER A 97 1.21 21.22 16.54
N ASP A 98 1.81 22.13 17.31
CA ASP A 98 1.10 23.05 18.22
C ASP A 98 0.31 24.16 17.49
N CYS A 99 0.16 24.07 16.16
CA CYS A 99 -0.60 25.03 15.36
C CYS A 99 -2.07 24.62 15.28
N PRO A 100 -3.01 25.36 15.91
CA PRO A 100 -4.43 24.97 16.00
C PRO A 100 -5.14 24.85 14.65
N GLU A 101 -4.70 25.61 13.65
CA GLU A 101 -5.29 25.59 12.30
C GLU A 101 -4.89 24.33 11.53
N ARG A 102 -3.65 23.86 11.73
CA ARG A 102 -3.09 22.67 11.08
C ARG A 102 -3.52 21.39 11.78
N SER A 103 -3.61 21.40 13.11
CA SER A 103 -4.08 20.25 13.88
C SER A 103 -5.57 19.96 13.71
N ALA A 104 -6.36 20.94 13.25
CA ALA A 104 -7.78 20.78 12.95
C ALA A 104 -8.08 20.04 11.61
N ILE A 105 -7.06 19.68 10.83
CA ILE A 105 -7.24 19.00 9.53
C ILE A 105 -7.64 17.53 9.76
N LYS A 106 -8.84 17.19 9.27
CA LYS A 106 -9.33 15.81 9.19
C LYS A 106 -9.01 15.21 7.84
N VAL A 107 -8.78 13.91 7.82
CA VAL A 107 -8.58 13.13 6.59
C VAL A 107 -9.71 12.12 6.49
N ALA A 108 -10.26 11.97 5.30
CA ALA A 108 -11.24 10.96 4.97
C ALA A 108 -10.88 10.29 3.64
N VAL A 109 -11.52 9.16 3.40
CA VAL A 109 -11.36 8.38 2.18
C VAL A 109 -12.72 8.27 1.50
N ALA A 110 -12.76 8.46 0.19
CA ALA A 110 -13.95 8.27 -0.62
C ALA A 110 -13.57 7.57 -1.93
N SER A 111 -13.96 6.31 -2.08
CA SER A 111 -13.65 5.50 -3.27
C SER A 111 -14.89 4.73 -3.74
N CYS A 112 -14.97 4.51 -5.06
CA CYS A 112 -16.03 3.75 -5.72
C CYS A 112 -15.68 2.27 -5.95
N THR A 113 -14.69 1.76 -5.21
CA THR A 113 -14.15 0.41 -5.33
C THR A 113 -15.23 -0.68 -5.27
N ASP A 114 -15.13 -1.69 -6.15
CA ASP A 114 -16.04 -2.84 -6.21
C ASP A 114 -15.72 -3.90 -5.15
N LYS A 115 -14.55 -3.81 -4.52
CA LYS A 115 -14.07 -4.72 -3.46
C LYS A 115 -13.78 -3.97 -2.15
N PRO A 116 -14.81 -3.48 -1.44
CA PRO A 116 -14.60 -2.71 -0.21
C PRO A 116 -13.87 -3.50 0.90
N SER A 117 -14.02 -4.82 0.94
CA SER A 117 -13.29 -5.67 1.90
C SER A 117 -11.79 -5.73 1.58
N PHE A 118 -11.40 -5.74 0.31
CA PHE A 118 -10.01 -5.78 -0.11
C PHE A 118 -9.35 -4.43 0.17
N ALA A 119 -10.04 -3.34 -0.18
CA ALA A 119 -9.59 -1.98 0.14
C ALA A 119 -9.33 -1.79 1.64
N ARG A 120 -10.22 -2.27 2.51
CA ARG A 120 -10.02 -2.22 3.96
C ARG A 120 -8.79 -2.99 4.41
N GLN A 121 -8.57 -4.20 3.91
CA GLN A 121 -7.37 -4.98 4.23
C GLN A 121 -6.09 -4.28 3.77
N CYS A 122 -6.10 -3.69 2.58
CA CYS A 122 -4.98 -2.88 2.10
C CYS A 122 -4.71 -1.70 3.05
N MET A 123 -5.75 -0.96 3.47
CA MET A 123 -5.58 0.17 4.39
C MET A 123 -5.03 -0.23 5.76
N GLU A 124 -5.40 -1.42 6.26
CA GLU A 124 -4.92 -1.94 7.55
C GLU A 124 -3.46 -2.38 7.52
N TRP A 125 -2.95 -2.84 6.37
CA TRP A 125 -1.61 -3.42 6.27
C TRP A 125 -0.57 -2.47 5.68
N LEU A 126 -0.95 -1.64 4.72
CA LEU A 126 -0.04 -0.70 4.07
C LEU A 126 0.31 0.44 5.03
N ILE A 127 1.59 0.79 5.06
CA ILE A 127 2.10 1.93 5.85
C ILE A 127 2.57 3.05 4.94
N VAL A 128 2.49 4.27 5.46
CA VAL A 128 3.12 5.46 4.89
C VAL A 128 4.47 5.72 5.55
N ASP A 129 5.19 6.74 5.10
CA ASP A 129 6.60 6.96 5.48
C ASP A 129 6.80 7.29 6.96
N ASP A 130 5.78 7.79 7.64
CA ASP A 130 5.81 8.03 9.08
C ASP A 130 5.58 6.75 9.91
N GLY A 131 5.35 5.62 9.24
CA GLY A 131 5.08 4.30 9.85
C GLY A 131 3.62 4.06 10.24
N SER A 132 2.72 5.03 10.07
CA SER A 132 1.29 4.86 10.31
C SER A 132 0.63 4.05 9.20
N THR A 133 -0.45 3.33 9.53
CA THR A 133 -1.28 2.64 8.55
C THR A 133 -2.24 3.62 7.88
N LEU A 134 -2.69 3.33 6.67
CA LEU A 134 -3.69 4.16 5.98
C LEU A 134 -5.05 4.22 6.70
N SER A 135 -5.31 3.26 7.58
CA SER A 135 -6.51 3.20 8.42
C SER A 135 -6.44 4.05 9.70
N SER A 136 -5.29 4.69 10.00
CA SER A 136 -5.02 5.37 11.27
C SER A 136 -5.45 6.83 11.34
#